data_AF-A0A0C6DXB0-F1
#
_entry.id   AF-A0A0C6DXB0-F1
#
_cell.length_a   1.000
_cell.length_b   1.000
_cell.length_c   1.000
_cell.angle_alpha   90.00
_cell.angle_beta   90.00
_cell.angle_gamma   90.00
#
_symmetry.space_group_name_H-M   'P 1'
#
loop_
_entity.id
_entity.type
_entity.pdbx_description
1 polymer ?
#
loop_
_entity_poly.entity_id
_entity_poly.type
_entity_poly.pdbx_seq_one_letter_code
_entity_poly.pdbx_strand_id
1 'polypeptide(L)'
;MYYEIGDVCQKVINVDGFDFKLAVKKQDYSILVNVLDLEDRFIDSINITDENDLYTALDILNQSIYEWIEENTDERDRLINLVMRW
;
A
#
# COMPACT_ATOMS: atom_id res chain seq x y z
N MET A 1 6.28 -19.10 -8.09
CA MET A 1 5.18 -18.51 -8.89
C MET A 1 5.80 -17.57 -9.91
N TYR A 2 5.31 -17.53 -11.15
CA TYR A 2 5.76 -16.60 -12.20
C TYR A 2 4.58 -15.71 -12.61
N TYR A 3 4.87 -14.49 -13.05
CA TYR A 3 3.88 -13.49 -13.47
C TYR A 3 4.16 -13.05 -14.91
N GLU A 4 3.13 -12.87 -15.72
CA GLU A 4 3.18 -12.32 -17.07
C GLU A 4 3.16 -10.79 -17.06
N ILE A 5 3.60 -10.16 -18.15
CA ILE A 5 3.53 -8.70 -18.28
C ILE A 5 2.06 -8.29 -18.29
N GLY A 6 1.69 -7.34 -17.44
CA GLY A 6 0.31 -6.92 -17.24
C GLY A 6 -0.40 -7.61 -16.08
N ASP A 7 0.16 -8.70 -15.53
CA ASP A 7 -0.41 -9.35 -14.34
C ASP A 7 -0.45 -8.38 -13.16
N VAL A 8 -1.57 -8.42 -12.45
CA VAL A 8 -1.78 -7.67 -11.22
C VAL A 8 -2.01 -8.64 -10.07
N CYS A 9 -1.18 -8.52 -9.03
CA CYS A 9 -1.37 -9.22 -7.77
C CYS A 9 -1.80 -8.23 -6.70
N GLN A 10 -2.77 -8.62 -5.88
CA GLN A 10 -3.27 -7.77 -4.82
C GLN A 10 -3.29 -8.50 -3.49
N LYS A 11 -3.06 -7.76 -2.42
CA LYS A 11 -3.27 -8.23 -1.05
C LYS A 11 -3.77 -7.09 -0.17
N VAL A 12 -4.48 -7.43 0.89
CA VAL A 12 -4.78 -6.50 1.97
C VAL A 12 -3.58 -6.47 2.92
N ILE A 13 -3.17 -5.28 3.35
CA ILE A 13 -2.16 -5.05 4.39
C ILE A 13 -2.81 -4.27 5.52
N ASN A 14 -2.37 -4.52 6.76
CA ASN A 14 -2.80 -3.77 7.92
C ASN A 14 -1.65 -2.88 8.41
N VAL A 15 -1.92 -1.58 8.55
CA VAL A 15 -1.00 -0.57 9.07
C VAL A 15 -1.68 0.13 10.24
N ASP A 16 -1.17 -0.10 11.45
CA ASP A 16 -1.70 0.44 12.71
C ASP A 16 -3.22 0.27 12.91
N GLY A 17 -3.74 -0.90 12.49
CA GLY A 17 -5.15 -1.25 12.62
C GLY A 17 -6.01 -0.77 11.46
N PHE A 18 -5.45 -0.03 10.50
CA PHE A 18 -6.13 0.35 9.26
C PHE A 18 -5.77 -0.62 8.13
N ASP A 19 -6.78 -1.07 7.39
CA ASP A 19 -6.59 -1.96 6.25
C ASP A 19 -6.45 -1.17 4.93
N PHE A 20 -5.46 -1.55 4.14
CA PHE A 20 -5.17 -0.99 2.81
C PHE A 20 -5.02 -2.11 1.79
N LYS A 21 -5.18 -1.80 0.51
CA LYS A 21 -4.89 -2.72 -0.59
C LYS A 21 -3.55 -2.36 -1.22
N LEU A 22 -2.65 -3.34 -1.27
CA LEU A 22 -1.43 -3.27 -2.05
C LEU A 22 -1.64 -3.99 -3.37
N ALA A 23 -1.53 -3.29 -4.50
CA ALA A 23 -1.64 -3.86 -5.83
C ALA A 23 -0.31 -3.72 -6.58
N VAL A 24 0.24 -4.84 -7.04
CA VAL A 24 1.52 -4.90 -7.76
C VAL A 24 1.26 -5.35 -9.19
N LYS A 25 1.63 -4.51 -10.15
CA LYS A 25 1.53 -4.81 -11.59
C LYS A 25 2.90 -5.03 -12.19
N LYS A 26 3.10 -6.16 -12.87
CA LYS A 26 4.32 -6.40 -13.65
C LYS A 26 4.30 -5.60 -14.94
N GLN A 27 5.37 -4.86 -15.19
CA GLN A 27 5.62 -4.11 -16.44
C GLN A 27 6.79 -4.75 -17.21
N ASP A 28 7.15 -4.18 -18.37
CA ASP A 28 8.21 -4.72 -19.23
C ASP A 28 9.58 -4.77 -18.54
N TYR A 29 9.89 -3.74 -17.75
CA TYR A 29 11.21 -3.56 -17.11
C TYR A 29 11.13 -3.20 -15.62
N SER A 30 9.94 -3.23 -15.03
CA SER A 30 9.72 -2.78 -13.65
C SER A 30 8.45 -3.40 -13.08
N ILE A 31 8.18 -3.10 -11.81
CA ILE A 31 6.88 -3.33 -11.18
C ILE A 31 6.30 -1.99 -10.74
N LEU A 32 4.99 -1.81 -10.97
CA LEU A 32 4.24 -0.71 -10.40
C LEU A 32 3.55 -1.19 -9.14
N VAL A 33 3.88 -0.58 -8.01
CA VAL A 33 3.24 -0.86 -6.73
C VAL A 33 2.30 0.29 -6.42
N ASN A 34 1.03 -0.01 -6.25
CA ASN A 34 -0.02 0.93 -5.86
C ASN A 34 -0.47 0.61 -4.44
N VAL A 35 -0.69 1.67 -3.66
CA VAL A 35 -1.42 1.63 -2.41
C VAL A 35 -2.79 2.25 -2.64
N LEU A 36 -3.82 1.51 -2.27
CA LEU A 36 -5.21 1.94 -2.34
C LEU A 36 -5.83 1.75 -0.96
N ASP A 37 -6.91 2.47 -0.68
CA ASP A 37 -7.77 2.14 0.45
C ASP A 37 -8.68 0.93 0.13
N LEU A 38 -9.56 0.56 1.07
CA LEU A 38 -10.50 -0.54 0.88
C LEU A 38 -11.56 -0.26 -0.20
N GLU A 39 -11.85 1.01 -0.49
CA GLU A 39 -12.81 1.45 -1.51
C GLU A 39 -12.16 1.62 -2.89
N ASP A 40 -10.93 1.11 -3.07
CA ASP A 40 -10.13 1.23 -4.29
C ASP A 40 -9.79 2.68 -4.68
N ARG A 41 -9.83 3.61 -3.71
CA ARG A 41 -9.33 4.98 -3.90
C ARG A 41 -7.82 4.97 -3.87
N PHE A 42 -7.24 5.64 -4.85
CA PHE A 42 -5.80 5.77 -5.01
C PHE A 42 -5.19 6.62 -3.89
N ILE A 43 -4.17 6.08 -3.22
CA ILE A 43 -3.38 6.82 -2.22
C ILE A 43 -2.06 7.24 -2.87
N ASP A 44 -1.26 6.27 -3.30
CA ASP A 44 0.05 6.54 -3.91
C ASP A 44 0.52 5.36 -4.77
N SER A 45 1.55 5.59 -5.59
CA SER A 45 2.21 4.56 -6.37
C SER A 45 3.68 4.84 -6.59
N ILE A 46 4.45 3.76 -6.70
CA ILE A 46 5.86 3.84 -7.02
C ILE A 46 6.25 2.75 -8.02
N ASN A 47 7.14 3.12 -8.94
CA ASN A 47 7.70 2.18 -9.91
C ASN A 47 9.06 1.69 -9.42
N ILE A 48 9.25 0.38 -9.34
CA ILE A 48 10.48 -0.25 -8.85
C ILE A 48 11.12 -1.03 -9.99
N THR A 49 12.36 -0.70 -10.31
CA THR A 49 13.10 -1.32 -11.42
C THR A 49 14.13 -2.33 -10.90
N ASP A 50 14.68 -2.09 -9.71
CA ASP A 50 15.75 -2.89 -9.11
C ASP A 50 15.42 -3.25 -7.65
N GLU A 51 15.95 -4.37 -7.17
CA GLU A 51 15.81 -4.81 -5.77
C GLU A 51 16.42 -3.81 -4.80
N ASN A 52 17.47 -3.09 -5.20
CA ASN A 52 18.10 -2.05 -4.38
C ASN A 52 17.15 -0.89 -4.05
N ASP A 53 16.22 -0.59 -4.96
CA ASP A 53 15.24 0.49 -4.78
C ASP A 53 14.02 0.02 -3.97
N LEU A 54 13.87 -1.28 -3.74
CA LEU A 54 12.67 -1.87 -3.14
C LEU A 54 12.40 -1.31 -1.74
N TYR A 55 13.40 -1.30 -0.86
CA TYR A 55 13.21 -0.85 0.52
C TYR A 55 12.88 0.64 0.58
N THR A 56 13.59 1.48 -0.18
CA THR A 56 13.31 2.91 -0.26
C THR A 56 11.92 3.18 -0.81
N ALA A 57 11.50 2.43 -1.84
CA ALA A 57 10.19 2.59 -2.42
C ALA A 57 9.07 2.18 -1.45
N LEU A 58 9.26 1.10 -0.68
CA LEU A 58 8.31 0.68 0.34
C LEU A 58 8.24 1.67 1.51
N ASP A 59 9.35 2.28 1.91
CA ASP A 59 9.37 3.31 2.95
C ASP A 59 8.61 4.57 2.50
N ILE A 60 8.76 4.99 1.24
CA ILE A 60 7.98 6.09 0.66
C ILE A 60 6.48 5.78 0.72
N LEU A 61 6.08 4.58 0.28
CA LEU A 61 4.67 4.18 0.32
C LEU A 61 4.12 4.09 1.76
N ASN A 62 4.91 3.62 2.72
CA ASN A 62 4.52 3.62 4.13
C ASN A 62 4.32 5.05 4.64
N GLN A 63 5.18 6.00 4.27
CA GLN A 63 5.00 7.40 4.63
C GLN A 63 3.69 7.95 4.03
N SER A 64 3.41 7.68 2.76
CA SER A 64 2.15 8.10 2.11
C SER A 64 0.92 7.50 2.79
N ILE A 65 0.99 6.25 3.28
CA ILE A 65 -0.07 5.64 4.10
C ILE A 65 -0.29 6.42 5.39
N TYR A 66 0.79 6.75 6.11
CA TYR A 66 0.69 7.49 7.37
C TYR A 66 0.12 8.89 7.18
N GLU A 67 0.54 9.60 6.14
CA GLU A 67 -0.02 10.90 5.77
C GLU A 67 -1.51 10.79 5.46
N TRP A 68 -1.91 9.78 4.68
CA TRP A 68 -3.32 9.54 4.38
C TRP A 68 -4.16 9.26 5.64
N ILE A 69 -3.65 8.45 6.57
CA ILE A 69 -4.32 8.18 7.85
C ILE A 69 -4.48 9.48 8.64
N GLU A 70 -3.45 10.32 8.72
CA GLU A 70 -3.51 11.58 9.47
C GLU A 70 -4.54 12.55 8.89
N GLU A 71 -4.66 12.62 7.56
CA GLU A 71 -5.58 13.52 6.87
C GLU A 71 -7.04 13.03 6.83
N ASN A 72 -7.27 11.72 6.85
CA ASN A 72 -8.59 11.12 6.60
C ASN A 72 -9.25 10.48 7.82
N THR A 73 -8.56 10.39 8.95
CA THR A 73 -9.06 9.68 10.15
C THR A 73 -9.12 10.60 11.37
N ASP A 74 -10.11 10.37 12.23
CA ASP A 74 -10.23 11.07 13.50
C ASP A 74 -9.76 10.21 14.70
N GLU A 75 -9.76 10.81 15.89
CA GLU A 75 -9.34 10.12 17.11
C GLU A 75 -10.20 8.89 17.43
N ARG A 76 -11.48 8.89 17.06
CA ARG A 76 -12.40 7.76 17.30
C ARG A 76 -12.08 6.61 16.35
N ASP A 77 -11.75 6.89 15.10
CA ASP A 77 -11.31 5.86 14.14
C ASP A 77 -10.06 5.14 14.66
N ARG A 78 -9.09 5.90 15.18
CA ARG A 78 -7.87 5.35 15.79
C ARG A 78 -8.20 4.46 16.99
N LEU A 79 -9.10 4.89 17.88
CA LEU A 79 -9.53 4.09 19.03
C LEU A 79 -10.22 2.80 18.62
N ILE A 80 -11.12 2.84 17.64
CA ILE A 80 -11.79 1.64 17.11
C ILE A 80 -10.74 0.66 16.57
N ASN A 81 -9.80 1.13 15.78
CA ASN A 81 -8.77 0.28 15.18
C ASN A 81 -7.79 -0.30 16.20
N LEU A 82 -7.45 0.45 17.25
CA LEU A 82 -6.67 -0.06 18.38
C LEU A 82 -7.40 -1.20 19.11
N VAL A 83 -8.73 -1.09 19.28
CA VAL A 83 -9.54 -2.16 19.88
C VAL A 83 -9.64 -3.37 18.96
N MET A 84 -9.84 -3.15 17.65
CA MET A 84 -9.96 -4.23 16.66
C MET A 84 -8.65 -4.98 16.40
N ARG A 85 -7.51 -4.41 16.81
CA ARG A 85 -6.19 -5.07 16.74
C ARG A 85 -5.98 -6.11 17.86
N TRP A 86 -6.76 -6.06 18.95
CA TRP A 86 -6.68 -6.99 20.09
C TRP A 86 -7.37 -8.32 19.80
#